data_AF-A0A8X6R3R4-F1
#
_entry.id   AF-A0A8X6R3R4-F1
#
_cell.length_a   1.000
_cell.length_b   1.000
_cell.length_c   1.000
_cell.angle_alpha   90.00
_cell.angle_beta   90.00
_cell.angle_gamma   90.00
#
_symmetry.space_group_name_H-M   'P 1'
#
loop_
_entity.id
_entity.type
_entity.pdbx_description
1 polymer ?
#
loop_
_entity_poly.entity_id
_entity_poly.type
_entity_poly.pdbx_seq_one_letter_code
_entity_poly.pdbx_strand_id
1 'polypeptide(L)'
;MPLRRFQRQYEQLTQFERRRIICMMEAEWSTRRVARQLDHSDCVVRSCWDQWIPEISFTQRPGSGRLRQTSRREDHNVVRNAHVQPTATSATIQEHVALSVGTPVSSRTIRSHLAKGHLESRCQFRVLPLTPIH
;
A
#
# COMPACT_ATOMS: atom_id res chain seq x y z
N MET A 1 -19.03 34.11 11.14
CA MET A 1 -17.89 34.27 10.21
C MET A 1 -17.06 32.99 10.23
N PRO A 2 -17.07 32.12 9.22
CA PRO A 2 -16.24 30.91 9.24
C PRO A 2 -14.81 31.27 8.79
N LEU A 3 -13.82 30.91 9.60
CA LEU A 3 -12.41 31.03 9.25
C LEU A 3 -12.11 30.09 8.07
N ARG A 4 -11.89 30.64 6.87
CA ARG A 4 -11.37 29.89 5.72
C ARG A 4 -9.99 29.34 6.11
N ARG A 5 -9.93 28.07 6.50
CA ARG A 5 -8.66 27.34 6.59
C ARG A 5 -8.11 27.24 5.17
N PHE A 6 -7.13 28.07 4.84
CA PHE A 6 -6.26 27.82 3.69
C PHE A 6 -5.54 26.49 3.97
N GLN A 7 -6.06 25.40 3.41
CA GLN A 7 -5.27 24.18 3.27
C GLN A 7 -4.14 24.53 2.31
N ARG A 8 -2.97 24.86 2.87
CA ARG A 8 -1.74 24.93 2.07
C ARG A 8 -1.55 23.54 1.47
N GLN A 9 -1.52 23.47 0.15
CA GLN A 9 -1.11 22.26 -0.54
C GLN A 9 0.35 22.03 -0.13
N TYR A 10 0.61 20.95 0.62
CA TYR A 10 1.96 20.56 0.95
C TYR A 10 2.53 19.86 -0.27
N GLU A 11 3.28 20.58 -1.09
CA GLU A 11 4.16 19.93 -2.06
C GLU A 11 5.11 19.02 -1.28
N GLN A 12 5.16 17.76 -1.69
CA GLN A 12 6.02 16.79 -1.04
C GLN A 12 7.47 17.15 -1.38
N LEU A 13 8.26 17.46 -0.36
CA LEU A 13 9.71 17.58 -0.43
C LEU A 13 10.30 16.44 -1.26
N THR A 14 10.93 16.79 -2.39
CA THR A 14 11.63 15.83 -3.24
C THR A 14 12.79 15.20 -2.48
N GLN A 15 13.23 14.00 -2.87
CA GLN A 15 14.38 13.35 -2.23
C GLN A 15 15.65 14.23 -2.32
N PHE A 16 15.80 14.99 -3.41
CA PHE A 16 16.90 15.90 -3.62
C PHE A 16 16.88 17.07 -2.61
N GLU A 17 15.74 17.72 -2.44
CA GLU A 17 15.57 18.81 -1.47
C GLU A 17 15.77 18.33 -0.03
N ARG A 18 15.28 17.14 0.32
CA ARG A 18 15.52 16.53 1.63
C ARG A 18 17.01 16.37 1.91
N ARG A 19 17.76 15.81 0.95
CA ARG A 19 19.23 15.67 1.08
C ARG A 19 19.92 17.02 1.22
N ARG A 20 19.48 18.02 0.45
CA ARG A 20 20.04 19.38 0.53
C ARG A 20 19.78 20.05 1.87
N ILE A 21 18.60 19.86 2.45
CA ILE A 21 18.27 20.30 3.81
C ILE A 21 19.19 19.63 4.82
N ILE A 22 19.34 18.30 4.74
CA ILE A 22 20.20 17.53 5.65
C ILE A 22 21.64 18.02 5.57
N CYS A 23 22.24 18.13 4.38
CA CYS A 23 23.62 18.59 4.24
C CYS A 23 23.85 20.01 4.77
N MET A 24 22.90 20.92 4.58
CA MET A 24 23.02 22.28 5.13
C MET A 24 22.87 22.32 6.65
N MET A 25 21.96 21.52 7.19
CA MET A 25 21.76 21.39 8.64
C MET A 25 22.97 20.73 9.33
N GLU A 26 23.60 19.72 8.70
CA GLU A 26 24.85 19.11 9.15
C GLU A 26 26.02 20.11 9.13
N ALA A 27 26.03 21.05 8.19
CA ALA A 27 26.99 22.16 8.14
C ALA A 27 26.72 23.26 9.18
N GLU A 28 25.88 22.99 10.19
CA GLU A 28 25.49 23.89 11.27
C GLU A 28 24.76 25.17 10.82
N TRP A 29 24.09 25.13 9.67
CA TRP A 29 23.27 26.25 9.24
C TRP A 29 22.01 26.35 10.11
N SER A 30 21.62 27.58 10.45
CA SER A 30 20.34 27.78 11.14
C SER A 30 19.16 27.38 10.24
N THR A 31 18.14 26.77 10.84
CA THR A 31 16.90 26.36 10.15
C THR A 31 16.28 27.48 9.31
N ARG A 32 16.26 28.70 9.85
CA ARG A 32 15.78 29.91 9.16
C ARG A 32 16.59 30.24 7.90
N ARG A 33 17.91 30.05 7.95
CA ARG A 33 18.81 30.30 6.82
C ARG A 33 18.57 29.26 5.72
N VAL A 34 18.43 27.99 6.09
CA VAL A 34 18.13 26.89 5.16
C VAL A 34 16.75 27.08 4.50
N ALA A 35 15.74 27.44 5.29
CA ALA A 35 14.39 27.73 4.83
C ALA A 35 14.36 28.84 3.76
N ARG A 36 15.03 29.96 4.03
CA ARG A 36 15.16 31.06 3.06
C ARG A 36 15.95 30.66 1.81
N GLN A 37 16.97 29.83 1.95
CA GLN A 37 17.82 29.40 0.83
C GLN A 37 17.08 28.45 -0.13
N LEU A 38 16.11 27.69 0.38
CA LEU A 38 15.36 26.68 -0.38
C LEU A 38 13.90 27.09 -0.65
N ASP A 39 13.53 28.34 -0.33
CA ASP A 39 12.15 28.85 -0.42
C ASP A 39 11.11 27.91 0.22
N HIS A 40 11.44 27.42 1.41
CA HIS A 40 10.58 26.55 2.20
C HIS A 40 10.28 27.15 3.57
N SER A 41 9.22 26.69 4.21
CA SER A 41 8.91 27.13 5.57
C SER A 41 9.89 26.51 6.58
N ASP A 42 10.21 27.26 7.64
CA ASP A 42 11.01 26.77 8.78
C ASP A 42 10.48 25.44 9.35
N CYS A 43 9.16 25.28 9.40
CA CYS A 43 8.50 24.06 9.89
C CYS A 43 8.83 22.85 9.01
N VAL A 44 8.93 23.02 7.70
CA VAL A 44 9.23 21.95 6.74
C VAL A 44 10.69 21.50 6.91
N VAL A 45 11.62 22.46 6.99
CA VAL A 45 13.05 22.19 7.24
C VAL A 45 13.24 21.45 8.56
N ARG A 46 12.60 21.94 9.63
CA ARG A 46 12.70 21.33 10.96
C ARG A 46 12.09 19.94 11.03
N SER A 47 10.91 19.75 10.43
CA SER A 47 10.27 18.43 10.36
C SER A 47 11.12 17.43 9.58
N CYS A 48 11.78 17.85 8.49
CA CYS A 48 12.68 17.00 7.72
C CYS A 48 13.89 16.56 8.55
N TRP A 49 14.48 17.48 9.31
CA TRP A 49 15.61 17.20 10.20
C TRP A 49 15.22 16.27 11.36
N ASP A 50 14.07 16.53 12.01
CA ASP A 50 13.55 15.70 13.10
C ASP A 50 13.17 14.28 12.63
N GLN A 51 12.77 14.13 11.36
CA GLN A 51 12.55 12.81 10.74
C GLN A 51 13.87 12.08 10.41
N TRP A 52 14.93 12.83 10.08
CA TRP A 52 16.23 12.26 9.72
C TRP A 52 16.98 11.70 10.94
N ILE A 53 16.98 12.40 12.09
CA ILE A 53 17.71 11.97 13.30
C ILE A 53 17.40 10.50 13.70
N PRO A 54 16.12 10.07 13.80
CA PRO A 54 15.78 8.68 14.08
C PRO A 54 16.13 7.71 12.95
N GLU A 55 16.12 8.16 11.70
CA GLU A 55 16.40 7.33 10.50
C GLU A 55 17.89 6.99 10.37
N ILE A 56 18.79 7.82 10.92
CA ILE A 56 20.21 7.47 11.12
C ILE A 56 20.36 6.33 12.13
N SER A 57 19.44 6.22 13.10
CA SER A 57 19.56 5.34 14.26
C SER A 57 18.82 4.00 14.13
N PHE A 58 17.75 3.93 13.33
CA PHE A 58 16.90 2.75 13.24
C PHE A 58 16.34 2.51 11.83
N THR A 59 16.21 1.23 11.50
CA THR A 59 15.58 0.65 10.31
C THR A 59 14.30 1.38 9.92
N GLN A 60 14.13 1.65 8.62
CA GLN A 60 12.97 2.34 8.04
C GLN A 60 11.66 1.87 8.69
N ARG A 61 10.87 2.81 9.21
CA ARG A 61 9.53 2.50 9.73
C ARG A 61 8.68 1.94 8.59
N PRO A 62 7.96 0.82 8.80
CA PRO A 62 7.02 0.35 7.80
C PRO A 62 6.03 1.47 7.47
N GLY A 63 5.74 1.66 6.18
CA GLY A 63 4.92 2.77 5.72
C GLY A 63 3.60 2.88 6.48
N SER A 64 3.23 4.10 6.88
CA SER A 64 1.96 4.40 7.55
C SER A 64 0.81 4.35 6.55
N GLY A 65 0.50 3.15 6.07
CA GLY A 65 -0.64 2.86 5.22
C GLY A 65 -1.82 2.33 6.03
N ARG A 66 -3.02 2.39 5.44
CA ARG A 66 -4.17 1.66 5.97
C ARG A 66 -3.82 0.18 6.07
N LEU A 67 -4.06 -0.42 7.24
CA LEU A 67 -3.86 -1.84 7.45
C LEU A 67 -4.65 -2.63 6.40
N ARG A 68 -4.02 -3.68 5.86
CA ARG A 68 -4.67 -4.58 4.91
C ARG A 68 -5.81 -5.28 5.64
N GLN A 69 -6.96 -5.40 4.98
CA GLN A 69 -8.09 -6.14 5.51
C GLN A 69 -7.76 -7.63 5.67
N THR A 70 -6.83 -8.15 4.84
CA THR A 70 -6.42 -9.55 4.88
C THR A 70 -5.03 -9.73 5.47
N SER A 71 -4.87 -10.80 6.26
CA SER A 71 -3.56 -11.25 6.76
C SER A 71 -2.79 -12.02 5.69
N ARG A 72 -1.46 -12.18 5.85
CA ARG A 72 -0.65 -13.02 4.94
C ARG A 72 -1.15 -14.47 4.87
N ARG A 73 -1.69 -14.99 5.99
CA ARG A 73 -2.23 -16.35 6.06
C ARG A 73 -3.49 -16.50 5.21
N GLU A 74 -4.37 -15.50 5.25
CA GLU A 74 -5.55 -15.44 4.38
C GLU A 74 -5.16 -15.38 2.90
N ASP A 75 -4.20 -14.51 2.55
CA ASP A 75 -3.71 -14.38 1.18
C ASP A 75 -3.17 -15.73 0.67
N HIS A 76 -2.40 -16.44 1.50
CA HIS A 76 -1.90 -17.78 1.18
C HIS A 76 -3.03 -18.81 1.02
N ASN A 77 -4.05 -18.78 1.88
CA ASN A 77 -5.19 -19.69 1.77
C ASN A 77 -5.98 -19.47 0.48
N VAL A 78 -6.17 -18.21 0.07
CA VAL A 78 -6.81 -17.87 -1.22
C VAL A 78 -6.04 -18.46 -2.39
N VAL A 79 -4.72 -18.24 -2.43
CA VAL A 79 -3.84 -18.76 -3.49
C VAL A 79 -3.82 -20.29 -3.49
N ARG A 80 -3.71 -20.90 -2.31
CA ARG A 80 -3.73 -22.36 -2.16
C ARG A 80 -5.03 -22.97 -2.66
N ASN A 81 -6.18 -22.40 -2.30
CA ASN A 81 -7.48 -22.91 -2.75
C ASN A 81 -7.64 -22.81 -4.27
N ALA A 82 -7.14 -21.72 -4.89
CA ALA A 82 -7.14 -21.60 -6.34
C ALA A 82 -6.23 -22.61 -7.05
N HIS A 83 -5.11 -23.01 -6.43
CA HIS A 83 -4.28 -24.10 -6.95
C HIS A 83 -4.91 -25.48 -6.77
N VAL A 84 -5.54 -25.73 -5.62
CA VAL A 84 -6.21 -27.01 -5.34
C VAL A 84 -7.41 -27.22 -6.27
N GLN A 85 -8.17 -26.15 -6.54
CA GLN A 85 -9.33 -26.21 -7.42
C GLN A 85 -9.35 -25.04 -8.41
N PRO A 86 -8.68 -25.18 -9.58
CA PRO A 86 -8.56 -24.11 -10.58
C PRO A 86 -9.90 -23.64 -11.17
N THR A 87 -10.95 -24.47 -11.08
CA THR A 87 -12.30 -24.16 -11.56
C THR A 87 -13.20 -23.52 -10.49
N ALA A 88 -12.70 -23.35 -9.27
CA ALA A 88 -13.45 -22.73 -8.17
C ALA A 88 -13.75 -21.26 -8.50
N THR A 89 -14.98 -20.84 -8.23
CA THR A 89 -15.37 -19.44 -8.38
C THR A 89 -14.89 -18.63 -7.18
N SER A 90 -14.88 -17.30 -7.30
CA SER A 90 -14.54 -16.43 -6.17
C SER A 90 -15.45 -16.64 -4.96
N ALA A 91 -16.72 -17.05 -5.18
CA ALA A 91 -17.67 -17.32 -4.11
C ALA A 91 -17.32 -18.62 -3.34
N THR A 92 -16.98 -19.69 -4.05
CA THR A 92 -16.57 -20.95 -3.41
C THR A 92 -15.25 -20.78 -2.65
N ILE A 93 -14.30 -20.03 -3.22
CA ILE A 93 -13.05 -19.68 -2.51
C ILE A 93 -13.36 -18.86 -1.25
N GLN A 94 -14.32 -17.94 -1.31
CA GLN A 94 -14.73 -17.14 -0.16
C GLN A 94 -15.29 -18.00 0.98
N GLU A 95 -16.13 -18.98 0.67
CA GLU A 95 -16.65 -19.94 1.66
C GLU A 95 -15.53 -20.73 2.33
N HIS A 96 -14.60 -21.29 1.54
CA HIS A 96 -13.46 -22.03 2.08
C HIS A 96 -12.54 -21.16 2.96
N VAL A 97 -12.31 -19.91 2.57
CA VAL A 97 -11.51 -18.97 3.36
C VAL A 97 -12.23 -18.58 4.64
N ALA A 98 -13.54 -18.29 4.56
CA ALA A 98 -14.36 -17.93 5.72
C ALA A 98 -14.36 -19.05 6.79
N LEU A 99 -14.45 -20.32 6.39
CA LEU A 99 -14.37 -21.47 7.30
C LEU A 99 -13.04 -21.56 8.05
N SER A 100 -11.95 -21.07 7.45
CA SER A 100 -10.61 -21.17 8.03
C SER A 100 -10.19 -19.96 8.87
N VAL A 101 -10.81 -18.79 8.66
CA VAL A 101 -10.36 -17.49 9.20
C VAL A 101 -11.43 -16.82 10.07
N GLY A 102 -12.72 -17.15 9.87
CA GLY A 102 -13.83 -16.59 10.64
C GLY A 102 -14.28 -15.19 10.19
N THR A 103 -13.60 -14.56 9.22
CA THR A 103 -14.01 -13.29 8.62
C THR A 103 -14.27 -13.43 7.12
N PRO A 104 -15.39 -12.89 6.60
CA PRO A 104 -15.67 -12.95 5.17
C PRO A 104 -14.77 -11.95 4.42
N VAL A 105 -13.94 -12.48 3.51
CA VAL A 105 -13.13 -11.67 2.60
C VAL A 105 -13.98 -11.29 1.39
N SER A 106 -13.93 -10.02 0.95
CA SER A 106 -14.72 -9.59 -0.22
C SER A 106 -14.26 -10.30 -1.51
N SER A 107 -15.18 -10.59 -2.43
CA SER A 107 -14.83 -11.22 -3.70
C SER A 107 -13.88 -10.36 -4.55
N ARG A 108 -13.93 -9.02 -4.41
CA ARG A 108 -12.97 -8.09 -5.06
C ARG A 108 -11.56 -8.28 -4.51
N THR A 109 -11.43 -8.48 -3.20
CA THR A 109 -10.16 -8.75 -2.53
C THR A 109 -9.59 -10.08 -3.01
N ILE A 110 -10.42 -11.13 -3.10
CA ILE A 110 -10.03 -12.45 -3.63
C ILE A 110 -9.50 -12.31 -5.06
N ARG A 111 -10.24 -11.67 -5.98
CA ARG A 111 -9.76 -11.43 -7.36
C ARG A 111 -8.44 -10.66 -7.38
N SER A 112 -8.32 -9.61 -6.56
CA SER A 112 -7.06 -8.84 -6.47
C SER A 112 -5.87 -9.69 -6.05
N HIS A 113 -6.07 -10.71 -5.20
CA HIS A 113 -5.03 -11.65 -4.80
C HIS A 113 -4.74 -12.70 -5.87
N LEU A 114 -5.76 -13.21 -6.56
CA LEU A 114 -5.58 -14.10 -7.72
C LEU A 114 -4.83 -13.40 -8.85
N ALA A 115 -5.15 -12.13 -9.13
CA ALA A 115 -4.44 -11.30 -10.10
C ALA A 115 -2.96 -11.14 -9.74
N LYS A 116 -2.65 -10.85 -8.46
CA LYS A 116 -1.26 -10.78 -7.97
C LYS A 116 -0.52 -12.12 -8.11
N GLY A 117 -1.23 -13.23 -7.93
CA GLY A 117 -0.72 -14.57 -8.11
C GLY A 117 -0.69 -15.07 -9.56
N HIS A 118 -1.13 -14.26 -10.54
CA HIS A 118 -1.30 -14.66 -11.94
C HIS A 118 -2.23 -15.88 -12.14
N LEU A 119 -3.22 -16.05 -11.26
CA LEU A 119 -4.21 -17.14 -11.26
C LEU A 119 -5.54 -16.73 -11.89
N GLU A 120 -5.53 -15.70 -12.75
CA GLU A 120 -6.72 -15.26 -13.47
C GLU A 120 -6.71 -15.83 -14.90
N SER A 121 -7.74 -16.61 -15.22
CA SER A 121 -8.07 -16.94 -16.60
C SER A 121 -9.07 -15.90 -17.14
N ARG A 122 -8.72 -15.22 -18.23
CA ARG A 122 -9.64 -14.31 -18.93
C ARG A 122 -10.69 -15.06 -19.77
N CYS A 123 -10.46 -16.36 -19.99
CA CYS A 123 -11.38 -17.22 -20.72
C CYS A 123 -12.39 -17.84 -19.75
N GLN A 124 -13.67 -17.58 -19.98
CA GLN A 124 -14.74 -18.37 -19.37
C GLN A 124 -14.57 -19.84 -19.80
N PHE A 125 -14.51 -20.73 -18.82
CA PHE A 125 -14.52 -22.17 -19.07
C PHE A 125 -15.89 -22.54 -19.66
N ARG A 126 -15.96 -22.68 -20.98
CA ARG A 126 -17.12 -23.25 -21.66
C ARG A 126 -16.97 -24.76 -21.62
N VAL A 127 -17.69 -25.41 -20.71
CA VAL A 127 -17.88 -26.86 -20.80
C VAL A 127 -18.70 -27.11 -22.06
N LEU A 128 -18.06 -27.64 -23.09
CA LEU A 128 -18.80 -28.17 -24.23
C LEU A 128 -19.55 -29.41 -23.75
N PRO A 129 -20.88 -29.47 -23.90
CA PRO A 129 -21.62 -30.67 -23.56
C PRO A 129 -21.10 -31.81 -24.44
N LEU A 130 -20.48 -32.82 -23.81
CA LEU A 130 -19.98 -34.03 -24.49
C LEU A 130 -21.09 -35.06 -24.75
N THR A 131 -22.37 -34.67 -24.63
CA THR A 131 -23.47 -35.56 -24.97
C THR A 131 -23.64 -35.58 -26.49
N PRO A 132 -23.61 -36.76 -27.14
CA PRO A 132 -24.01 -36.87 -28.53
C PRO A 132 -25.49 -36.46 -28.61
N ILE A 133 -25.77 -35.46 -29.43
CA ILE A 133 -27.13 -35.13 -29.81
C ILE A 133 -27.59 -36.30 -30.69
N HIS A 134 -28.45 -37.14 -30.14
CA HIS A 134 -29.10 -38.24 -30.85
C HIS A 134 -29.99 -37.73 -31.98
#